data_AF-A0AAQ4EXW8-F1
#
_entry.id   AF-A0AAQ4EXW8-F1
#
_cell.length_a   1.000
_cell.length_b   1.000
_cell.length_c   1.000
_cell.angle_alpha   90.00
_cell.angle_beta   90.00
_cell.angle_gamma   90.00
#
_symmetry.space_group_name_H-M   'P 1'
#
loop_
_entity.id
_entity.type
_entity.pdbx_description
1 polymer ?
#
loop_
_entity_poly.entity_id
_entity_poly.type
_entity_poly.pdbx_seq_one_letter_code
_entity_poly.pdbx_strand_id
1 'polypeptide(L)'
;MAEQATQTQHCTFIYIMADRLTQLQDAVNAQADNFCNSIGILQQYAAPSSFPEFEKTVSKPGQQPQEDYPQLFASLIARTAKDIDVLIDSLPSEEASPELQAANLRRLEVENQEAARRLEEVVQQGEALLEQIQKALHDIAESQLSMQHLDDGTPPPPS
;
A
#
# COMPACT_ATOMS: atom_id res chain seq x y z
N MET A 1 12.42 -19.73 -2.36
CA MET A 1 11.26 -19.00 -2.91
C MET A 1 10.11 -18.83 -1.92
N ALA A 2 9.90 -19.72 -0.94
CA ALA A 2 8.85 -19.55 0.07
C ALA A 2 9.12 -18.41 1.08
N GLU A 3 10.37 -18.19 1.50
CA GLU A 3 10.76 -17.17 2.50
C GLU A 3 10.61 -15.71 2.03
N GLN A 4 10.79 -15.45 0.72
CA GLN A 4 10.68 -14.10 0.15
C GLN A 4 9.23 -13.58 0.15
N ALA A 5 8.25 -14.49 0.15
CA ALA A 5 6.84 -14.14 0.26
C ALA A 5 6.48 -13.69 1.68
N THR A 6 7.06 -14.29 2.71
CA THR A 6 6.69 -14.06 4.12
C THR A 6 7.23 -12.74 4.68
N GLN A 7 8.46 -12.35 4.30
CA GLN A 7 9.07 -11.08 4.74
C GLN A 7 8.36 -9.85 4.14
N THR A 8 7.97 -9.93 2.86
CA THR A 8 7.16 -8.90 2.20
C THR A 8 5.80 -8.78 2.88
N GLN A 9 5.18 -9.91 3.22
CA GLN A 9 3.85 -9.95 3.84
C GLN A 9 3.81 -9.30 5.23
N HIS A 10 4.88 -9.42 6.03
CA HIS A 10 4.95 -8.83 7.37
C HIS A 10 5.19 -7.30 7.40
N CYS A 11 6.06 -6.79 6.51
CA CYS A 11 6.28 -5.34 6.39
C CYS A 11 5.05 -4.64 5.79
N THR A 12 4.39 -5.29 4.84
CA THR A 12 3.05 -4.91 4.38
C THR A 12 2.04 -4.95 5.52
N PHE A 13 2.10 -5.94 6.43
CA PHE A 13 1.19 -6.03 7.57
C PHE A 13 1.29 -4.83 8.52
N ILE A 14 2.49 -4.40 8.93
CA ILE A 14 2.67 -3.25 9.85
C ILE A 14 2.22 -1.93 9.22
N TYR A 15 2.56 -1.71 7.94
CA TYR A 15 2.10 -0.52 7.22
C TYR A 15 0.57 -0.55 7.01
N ILE A 16 -0.01 -1.73 6.77
CA ILE A 16 -1.45 -1.96 6.75
C ILE A 16 -2.07 -1.73 8.15
N MET A 17 -1.44 -2.08 9.28
CA MET A 17 -2.08 -1.91 10.61
C MET A 17 -2.37 -0.45 10.95
N ALA A 18 -1.41 0.45 10.71
CA ALA A 18 -1.60 1.88 10.96
C ALA A 18 -2.62 2.48 9.98
N ASP A 19 -2.58 2.03 8.73
CA ASP A 19 -3.49 2.43 7.66
C ASP A 19 -4.94 1.95 7.92
N ARG A 20 -5.13 0.69 8.33
CA ARG A 20 -6.45 0.10 8.61
C ARG A 20 -7.10 0.66 9.86
N LEU A 21 -6.33 0.89 10.92
CA LEU A 21 -6.86 1.54 12.12
C LEU A 21 -7.25 3.00 11.83
N THR A 22 -6.50 3.70 10.98
CA THR A 22 -6.86 5.06 10.55
C THR A 22 -8.10 5.05 9.65
N GLN A 23 -8.17 4.14 8.69
CA GLN A 23 -9.35 3.94 7.84
C GLN A 23 -10.60 3.59 8.63
N LEU A 24 -10.46 2.77 9.68
CA LEU A 24 -11.58 2.43 10.57
C LEU A 24 -12.08 3.67 11.30
N GLN A 25 -11.19 4.53 11.80
CA GLN A 25 -11.57 5.80 12.42
C GLN A 25 -12.30 6.71 11.42
N ASP A 26 -11.80 6.83 10.20
CA ASP A 26 -12.43 7.64 9.15
C ASP A 26 -13.82 7.09 8.77
N ALA A 27 -13.96 5.77 8.65
CA ALA A 27 -15.23 5.13 8.34
C ALA A 27 -16.27 5.32 9.46
N VAL A 28 -15.85 5.26 10.73
CA VAL A 28 -16.72 5.53 11.89
C VAL A 28 -17.15 6.99 11.91
N ASN A 29 -16.25 7.93 11.63
CA ASN A 29 -16.58 9.34 11.51
C ASN A 29 -17.58 9.59 10.36
N ALA A 30 -17.34 9.02 9.19
CA ALA A 30 -18.25 9.10 8.06
C ALA A 30 -19.62 8.50 8.36
N GLN A 31 -19.68 7.41 9.13
CA GLN A 31 -20.94 6.82 9.60
C GLN A 31 -21.72 7.79 10.50
N ALA A 32 -21.03 8.47 11.41
CA ALA A 32 -21.65 9.49 12.27
C ALA A 32 -22.19 10.66 11.46
N ASP A 33 -21.44 11.12 10.45
CA ASP A 33 -21.88 12.16 9.53
C ASP A 33 -23.12 11.72 8.73
N ASN A 34 -23.13 10.49 8.22
CA ASN A 34 -24.31 9.93 7.54
C ASN A 34 -25.56 9.94 8.42
N PHE A 35 -25.42 9.58 9.70
CA PHE A 35 -26.54 9.67 10.65
C PHE A 35 -26.97 11.12 10.91
N CYS A 36 -26.03 12.01 11.19
CA CYS A 36 -26.34 13.41 11.48
C CYS A 36 -27.03 14.10 10.29
N ASN A 37 -26.47 13.94 9.09
CA ASN A 37 -27.00 14.51 7.86
C ASN A 37 -28.37 13.92 7.51
N SER A 38 -28.55 12.60 7.65
CA SER A 38 -29.84 11.97 7.38
C SER A 38 -30.94 12.48 8.30
N ILE A 39 -30.67 12.61 9.61
CA ILE A 39 -31.63 13.15 10.58
C ILE A 39 -31.99 14.60 10.23
N GLY A 40 -30.98 15.44 9.92
CA GLY A 40 -31.20 16.84 9.57
C GLY A 40 -32.10 17.01 8.33
N ILE A 41 -31.79 16.28 7.26
CA ILE A 41 -32.58 16.32 6.01
C ILE A 41 -33.99 15.76 6.24
N LEU A 42 -34.12 14.61 6.91
CA LEU A 42 -35.45 14.02 7.17
C LEU A 42 -36.34 14.95 8.00
N GLN A 43 -35.79 15.65 8.99
CA GLN A 43 -36.52 16.63 9.77
C GLN A 43 -36.91 17.88 8.96
N GLN A 44 -36.02 18.36 8.08
CA GLN A 44 -36.29 19.51 7.23
C GLN A 44 -37.46 19.27 6.27
N TYR A 45 -37.60 18.03 5.77
CA TYR A 45 -38.67 17.64 4.85
C TYR A 45 -39.83 16.91 5.52
N ALA A 46 -39.83 16.78 6.85
CA ALA A 46 -40.91 16.14 7.58
C ALA A 46 -42.20 16.94 7.45
N ALA A 47 -43.24 16.33 6.86
CA ALA A 47 -44.57 16.92 6.87
C ALA A 47 -45.17 16.85 8.29
N PRO A 48 -45.86 17.90 8.77
CA PRO A 48 -46.61 17.84 10.00
C PRO A 48 -47.62 16.69 9.96
N SER A 49 -47.69 15.88 11.01
CA SER A 49 -48.71 14.84 11.12
C SER A 49 -50.09 15.49 11.21
N SER A 50 -51.04 15.10 10.36
CA SER A 50 -52.43 15.54 10.50
C SER A 50 -53.16 14.66 11.51
N PHE A 51 -53.89 15.30 12.42
CA PHE A 51 -54.86 14.62 13.26
C PHE A 51 -56.24 14.75 12.61
N PRO A 52 -57.05 13.67 12.58
CA PRO A 52 -58.35 13.68 11.91
C PRO A 52 -59.30 14.78 12.41
N GLU A 53 -59.16 15.21 13.67
CA GLU A 53 -59.96 16.27 14.30
C GLU A 53 -59.71 17.68 13.71
N PHE A 54 -58.60 17.91 12.97
CA PHE A 54 -58.08 19.27 12.67
C PHE A 54 -57.84 19.56 11.17
N GLU A 55 -58.27 18.69 10.23
CA GLU A 55 -57.91 18.78 8.80
C GLU A 55 -58.43 20.00 8.01
N LYS A 56 -59.29 20.86 8.60
CA LYS A 56 -60.01 21.89 7.81
C LYS A 56 -59.22 23.16 7.45
N THR A 57 -57.98 23.37 7.91
CA THR A 57 -57.33 24.69 7.74
C THR A 57 -55.87 24.71 7.27
N VAL A 58 -55.24 23.57 6.96
CA VAL A 58 -53.81 23.57 6.60
C VAL A 58 -53.61 23.30 5.11
N SER A 59 -53.25 24.35 4.37
CA SER A 59 -52.79 24.28 2.99
C SER A 59 -51.54 23.39 2.91
N LYS A 60 -51.60 22.32 2.12
CA LYS A 60 -50.45 21.42 1.89
C LYS A 60 -49.31 22.22 1.21
N PRO A 61 -48.10 22.28 1.78
CA PRO A 61 -46.97 22.84 1.06
C PRO A 61 -46.66 21.97 -0.17
N GLY A 62 -46.34 22.63 -1.28
CA GLY A 62 -46.12 21.97 -2.58
C GLY A 62 -44.99 20.95 -2.51
N GLN A 63 -45.25 19.74 -3.00
CA GLN A 63 -44.26 18.68 -3.19
C GLN A 63 -43.24 19.19 -4.22
N GLN A 64 -42.04 19.57 -3.75
CA GLN A 64 -40.88 19.69 -4.61
C GLN A 64 -40.41 18.30 -5.07
N PRO A 65 -39.68 18.17 -6.18
CA PRO A 65 -39.19 16.87 -6.67
C PRO A 65 -38.30 16.27 -5.59
N GLN A 66 -38.82 15.28 -4.87
CA GLN A 66 -38.17 14.67 -3.73
C GLN A 66 -37.19 13.63 -4.29
N GLU A 67 -35.90 13.94 -4.28
CA GLU A 67 -34.90 12.86 -4.25
C GLU A 67 -35.25 11.95 -3.08
N ASP A 68 -35.17 10.64 -3.27
CA ASP A 68 -35.48 9.65 -2.24
C ASP A 68 -34.35 9.61 -1.20
N TYR A 69 -34.22 10.71 -0.46
CA TYR A 69 -33.24 10.90 0.61
C TYR A 69 -33.31 9.79 1.66
N PRO A 70 -34.49 9.30 2.11
CA PRO A 70 -34.54 8.13 2.99
C PRO A 70 -33.80 6.92 2.42
N GLN A 71 -34.05 6.58 1.15
CA GLN A 71 -33.42 5.44 0.49
C GLN A 71 -31.92 5.66 0.24
N LEU A 72 -31.51 6.87 -0.12
CA LEU A 72 -30.11 7.25 -0.30
C LEU A 72 -29.33 7.10 1.02
N PHE A 73 -29.82 7.72 2.11
CA PHE A 73 -29.15 7.64 3.41
C PHE A 73 -29.16 6.23 3.98
N ALA A 74 -30.24 5.46 3.82
CA ALA A 74 -30.27 4.05 4.20
C ALA A 74 -29.17 3.25 3.48
N SER A 75 -28.97 3.52 2.19
CA SER A 75 -27.92 2.87 1.39
C SER A 75 -26.51 3.26 1.85
N LEU A 76 -26.27 4.55 2.11
CA LEU A 76 -24.98 5.05 2.61
C LEU A 76 -24.66 4.47 3.99
N ILE A 77 -25.61 4.51 4.93
CA ILE A 77 -25.48 3.97 6.28
C ILE A 77 -25.18 2.47 6.25
N ALA A 78 -25.95 1.70 5.48
CA ALA A 78 -25.77 0.24 5.40
C ALA A 78 -24.43 -0.14 4.76
N ARG A 79 -24.01 0.60 3.72
CA ARG A 79 -22.72 0.37 3.07
C ARG A 79 -21.55 0.69 3.98
N THR A 80 -21.54 1.88 4.59
CA THR A 80 -20.46 2.29 5.48
C THR A 80 -20.39 1.40 6.72
N ALA A 81 -21.52 0.94 7.26
CA ALA A 81 -21.53 -0.08 8.31
C ALA A 81 -20.89 -1.40 7.86
N LYS A 82 -21.16 -1.84 6.62
CA LYS A 82 -20.53 -3.06 6.08
C LYS A 82 -19.02 -2.87 5.85
N ASP A 83 -18.61 -1.70 5.39
CA ASP A 83 -17.19 -1.37 5.23
C ASP A 83 -16.46 -1.38 6.57
N ILE A 84 -17.10 -0.89 7.65
CA ILE A 84 -16.60 -0.99 9.03
C ILE A 84 -16.40 -2.45 9.44
N ASP A 85 -17.39 -3.33 9.20
CA ASP A 85 -17.25 -4.76 9.51
C ASP A 85 -16.05 -5.39 8.80
N VAL A 86 -15.88 -5.12 7.50
CA VAL A 86 -14.74 -5.65 6.71
C VAL A 86 -13.41 -5.10 7.24
N LEU A 87 -13.36 -3.83 7.65
CA LEU A 87 -12.16 -3.24 8.23
C LEU A 87 -11.80 -3.92 9.55
N ILE A 88 -12.78 -4.19 10.42
CA ILE A 88 -12.59 -4.92 11.68
C ILE A 88 -12.07 -6.34 11.41
N ASP A 89 -12.70 -7.08 10.49
CA ASP A 89 -12.28 -8.44 10.12
C ASP A 89 -10.88 -8.48 9.49
N SER A 90 -10.45 -7.37 8.87
CA SER A 90 -9.12 -7.22 8.28
C SER A 90 -8.05 -6.79 9.28
N LEU A 91 -8.43 -6.50 10.53
CA LEU A 91 -7.46 -6.15 11.55
C LEU A 91 -6.57 -7.36 11.86
N PRO A 92 -5.29 -7.10 12.18
CA PRO A 92 -4.38 -8.11 12.71
C PRO A 92 -5.00 -8.84 13.90
N SER A 93 -4.84 -10.17 13.96
CA SER A 93 -5.31 -10.95 15.11
C SER A 93 -4.68 -10.45 16.41
N GLU A 94 -5.51 -10.22 17.42
CA GLU A 94 -5.14 -9.79 18.77
C GLU A 94 -4.44 -10.92 19.57
N GLU A 95 -4.38 -12.15 19.03
CA GLU A 95 -3.77 -13.33 19.68
C GLU A 95 -2.23 -13.29 19.73
N ALA A 96 -1.59 -12.34 19.05
CA ALA A 96 -0.14 -12.15 19.17
C ALA A 96 0.17 -11.41 20.47
N SER A 97 0.50 -12.15 21.54
CA SER A 97 1.00 -11.52 22.75
C SER A 97 2.21 -10.62 22.42
N PRO A 98 2.43 -9.51 23.13
CA PRO A 98 3.56 -8.61 22.90
C PRO A 98 4.90 -9.36 22.90
N GLU A 99 5.02 -10.41 23.72
CA GLU A 99 6.19 -11.28 23.79
C GLU A 99 6.38 -12.11 22.53
N LEU A 100 5.31 -12.68 21.98
CA LEU A 100 5.37 -13.41 20.71
C LEU A 100 5.73 -12.47 19.56
N GLN A 101 5.18 -11.25 19.55
CA GLN A 101 5.51 -10.25 18.54
C GLN A 101 6.98 -9.81 18.64
N ALA A 102 7.49 -9.59 19.85
CA ALA A 102 8.91 -9.27 20.08
C ALA A 102 9.84 -10.44 19.68
N ALA A 103 9.44 -11.68 19.94
CA ALA A 103 10.19 -12.87 19.53
C ALA A 103 10.25 -13.00 18.00
N ASN A 104 9.12 -12.77 17.32
CA ASN A 104 9.07 -12.74 15.86
C ASN A 104 9.95 -11.62 15.30
N LEU A 105 9.94 -10.44 15.91
CA LEU A 105 10.75 -9.30 15.47
C LEU A 105 12.25 -9.60 15.57
N ARG A 106 12.70 -10.16 16.70
CA ARG A 106 14.09 -10.60 16.86
C ARG A 106 14.49 -11.65 15.84
N ARG A 107 13.60 -12.60 15.53
CA ARG A 107 13.88 -13.61 14.50
C ARG A 107 14.05 -12.96 13.13
N LEU A 108 13.15 -12.03 12.78
CA LEU A 108 13.25 -11.27 11.53
C LEU A 108 14.54 -10.44 11.45
N GLU A 109 14.99 -9.85 12.55
CA GLU A 109 16.26 -9.10 12.57
C GLU A 109 17.46 -10.01 12.27
N VAL A 110 17.50 -11.21 12.85
CA VAL A 110 18.55 -12.19 12.60
C VAL A 110 18.52 -12.66 11.14
N GLU A 111 17.35 -13.01 10.63
CA GLU A 111 17.15 -13.41 9.23
C GLU A 111 17.59 -12.30 8.26
N ASN A 112 17.26 -11.03 8.59
CA ASN A 112 17.66 -9.87 7.78
C ASN A 112 19.18 -9.68 7.78
N GLN A 113 19.83 -9.78 8.94
CA GLN A 113 21.29 -9.69 9.04
C GLN A 113 22.00 -10.79 8.25
N GLU A 114 21.48 -12.01 8.29
CA GLU A 114 22.04 -13.12 7.53
C GLU A 114 21.86 -12.92 6.02
N ALA A 115 20.68 -12.46 5.59
CA ALA A 115 20.42 -12.11 4.20
C ALA A 115 21.33 -10.98 3.70
N ALA A 116 21.56 -9.95 4.53
CA ALA A 116 22.47 -8.85 4.22
C ALA A 116 23.92 -9.33 4.06
N ARG A 117 24.39 -10.23 4.94
CA ARG A 117 25.74 -10.81 4.83
C ARG A 117 25.90 -11.63 3.55
N ARG A 118 24.92 -12.47 3.24
CA ARG A 118 24.94 -13.25 1.98
C ARG A 118 24.94 -12.34 0.76
N LEU A 119 24.21 -11.24 0.80
CA LEU A 119 24.22 -10.24 -0.27
C LEU A 119 25.62 -9.60 -0.40
N GLU A 120 26.25 -9.22 0.70
CA GLU A 120 27.59 -8.64 0.70
C GLU A 120 28.62 -9.59 0.10
N GLU A 121 28.59 -10.88 0.46
CA GLU A 121 29.47 -11.91 -0.11
C GLU A 121 29.29 -12.04 -1.62
N VAL A 122 28.04 -12.05 -2.11
CA VAL A 122 27.75 -12.15 -3.55
C VAL A 122 28.20 -10.89 -4.29
N VAL A 123 28.02 -9.70 -3.69
CA VAL A 123 28.49 -8.43 -4.27
C VAL A 123 30.02 -8.43 -4.38
N GLN A 124 30.75 -8.81 -3.33
CA GLN A 124 32.21 -8.89 -3.36
C GLN A 124 32.72 -9.84 -4.43
N GLN A 125 32.10 -11.03 -4.57
CA GLN A 125 32.45 -11.98 -5.63
C GLN A 125 32.17 -11.40 -7.02
N GLY A 126 31.05 -10.68 -7.18
CA GLY A 126 30.69 -9.99 -8.42
C GLY A 126 31.69 -8.90 -8.81
N GLU A 127 32.12 -8.09 -7.85
CA GLU A 127 33.11 -7.02 -8.06
C GLU A 127 34.48 -7.59 -8.44
N ALA A 128 34.94 -8.64 -7.77
CA ALA A 128 36.20 -9.30 -8.08
C ALA A 128 36.19 -9.93 -9.49
N LEU A 129 35.06 -10.50 -9.91
CA LEU A 129 34.91 -11.03 -11.26
C LEU A 129 34.90 -9.91 -12.31
N LEU A 130 34.22 -8.79 -12.01
CA LEU A 130 34.20 -7.62 -12.88
C LEU A 130 35.60 -7.05 -13.10
N GLU A 131 36.41 -6.95 -12.04
CA GLU A 131 37.80 -6.48 -12.14
C GLU A 131 38.65 -7.39 -13.05
N GLN A 132 38.49 -8.71 -12.93
CA GLN A 132 39.18 -9.67 -13.80
C GLN A 132 38.79 -9.50 -15.28
N ILE A 133 37.50 -9.29 -15.56
CA ILE A 133 37.02 -9.04 -16.92
C ILE A 133 37.58 -7.72 -17.46
N GLN A 134 37.57 -6.65 -16.66
CA GLN A 134 38.12 -5.36 -17.05
C GLN A 134 39.62 -5.44 -17.37
N LYS A 135 40.38 -6.18 -16.56
CA LYS A 135 41.80 -6.42 -16.82
C LYS A 135 42.02 -7.19 -18.12
N ALA A 136 41.29 -8.28 -18.34
CA ALA A 136 41.40 -9.05 -19.58
C ALA A 136 41.06 -8.20 -20.82
N LEU A 137 40.03 -7.34 -20.74
CA LEU A 137 39.68 -6.42 -21.82
C LEU A 137 40.78 -5.37 -22.06
N HIS A 138 41.42 -4.88 -21.00
CA HIS A 138 42.54 -3.95 -21.11
C HIS A 138 43.75 -4.60 -21.80
N ASP A 139 44.12 -5.81 -21.39
CA ASP A 139 45.24 -6.56 -21.97
C ASP A 139 45.00 -6.86 -23.47
N ILE A 140 43.75 -7.17 -23.85
CA ILE A 140 43.35 -7.36 -25.25
C ILE A 140 43.52 -6.04 -26.03
N ALA A 141 43.04 -4.93 -25.49
CA ALA A 141 43.15 -3.62 -26.14
C ALA A 141 44.62 -3.20 -26.35
N GLU A 142 45.47 -3.40 -25.33
CA GLU A 142 46.90 -3.09 -25.40
C GLU A 142 47.64 -3.98 -26.42
N SER A 143 47.30 -5.28 -26.46
CA SER A 143 47.87 -6.22 -27.44
C SER A 143 47.51 -5.85 -28.89
N GLN A 144 46.27 -5.38 -29.12
CA GLN A 144 45.81 -4.93 -30.44
C GLN A 144 46.53 -3.65 -30.89
N LEU A 145 46.72 -2.68 -29.98
CA LEU A 145 47.48 -1.46 -30.26
C LEU A 145 48.95 -1.77 -30.56
N SER A 146 49.55 -2.69 -29.79
CA SER A 146 50.93 -3.13 -30.00
C SER A 146 51.12 -3.80 -31.36
N MET A 147 50.21 -4.70 -31.76
CA MET A 147 50.27 -5.33 -33.09
C MET A 147 50.16 -4.32 -34.23
N GLN A 148 49.29 -3.31 -34.13
CA GLN A 148 49.18 -2.25 -35.15
C GLN A 148 50.48 -1.45 -35.27
N HIS A 149 51.17 -1.19 -34.15
CA HIS A 149 52.41 -0.43 -34.14
C HIS A 149 53.62 -1.20 -34.73
N LEU A 150 53.55 -2.55 -34.73
CA LEU A 150 54.54 -3.41 -35.40
C LEU A 150 54.27 -3.58 -36.91
N ASP A 151 53.00 -3.50 -37.34
CA ASP A 151 52.61 -3.60 -38.77
C ASP A 151 52.95 -2.32 -39.56
N ASP A 152 53.08 -1.17 -38.89
CA ASP A 152 53.52 0.11 -39.48
C ASP A 152 55.06 0.22 -39.64
N GLY A 153 55.79 -0.85 -39.29
CA GLY A 153 57.24 -0.99 -39.45
C GLY A 153 57.67 -1.18 -40.90
N THR A 154 57.86 -0.07 -41.62
CA THR A 154 58.38 -0.02 -42.99
C THR A 154 59.75 -0.74 -43.09
N PRO A 155 59.95 -1.68 -44.04
CA PRO A 155 61.25 -2.31 -44.21
C PRO A 155 62.29 -1.28 -44.67
N PRO A 156 63.53 -1.32 -44.17
CA PRO A 156 64.55 -0.35 -44.55
C PRO A 156 64.85 -0.49 -46.06
N PRO A 157 64.95 0.63 -46.81
CA PRO A 157 65.29 0.57 -48.22
C PRO A 157 66.71 0.02 -48.40
N PRO A 158 66.93 -0.87 -49.38
CA PRO A 158 68.24 -1.46 -49.61
C PRO A 158 69.20 -0.42 -50.17
N SER A 159 70.35 -0.23 -49.51
CA SER A 159 71.59 0.32 -50.06
C SER A 159 72.78 -0.14 -49.23
#